data_AF-A0A1Z5L548-F1
#
_entry.id   AF-A0A1Z5L548-F1
#
_cell.length_a   1.000
_cell.length_b   1.000
_cell.length_c   1.000
_cell.angle_alpha   90.00
_cell.angle_beta   90.00
_cell.angle_gamma   90.00
#
_symmetry.space_group_name_H-M   'P 1'
#
loop_
_entity.id
_entity.type
_entity.pdbx_description
1 polymer ?
#
loop_
_entity_poly.entity_id
_entity_poly.type
_entity_poly.pdbx_seq_one_letter_code
_entity_poly.pdbx_strand_id
1 'polypeptide(L)'
;MLLDDMDSVAVFFFSDECPECDRVLEELENIDDDTDKQGIYFVKTDDEEYAKELGVSEFPSLVYFENHTPSIYVGDLSKEEEVLSWLIHEKNEDTIENINRDMLNNMIGEIDYLAVFFYLEDDDESKEILLHLENIDDDCSDYEVHLVKMQDNLMAKKYGVRNPPGLIYFRHGKHLKYTGDLFDEEEVLEWLTNPENMEMDDAIERVNKRMFERILSRSEYLTVFFFSKTGCKQC
;
A
#
# COMPACT_ATOMS: atom_id res chain seq x y z
N MET A 1 -7.82 22.39 1.51
CA MET A 1 -6.55 22.21 0.77
C MET A 1 -6.93 21.66 -0.60
N LEU A 2 -6.20 21.91 -1.69
CA LEU A 2 -6.63 21.46 -3.04
C LEU A 2 -6.95 19.94 -3.10
N LEU A 3 -6.29 19.15 -2.26
CA LEU A 3 -6.52 17.71 -2.12
C LEU A 3 -7.88 17.32 -1.53
N ASP A 4 -8.60 18.21 -0.83
CA ASP A 4 -9.85 17.86 -0.13
C ASP A 4 -11.07 17.75 -1.06
N ASP A 5 -10.97 18.28 -2.29
CA ASP A 5 -12.07 18.34 -3.27
C ASP A 5 -11.81 17.46 -4.52
N MET A 6 -10.72 16.67 -4.52
CA MET A 6 -10.19 16.00 -5.71
C MET A 6 -9.82 14.55 -5.40
N ASP A 7 -10.61 13.59 -5.92
CA ASP A 7 -10.48 12.16 -5.59
C ASP A 7 -9.26 11.49 -6.23
N SER A 8 -8.73 12.04 -7.33
CA SER A 8 -7.59 11.49 -8.09
C SER A 8 -6.59 12.59 -8.46
N VAL A 9 -5.39 12.57 -7.87
CA VAL A 9 -4.37 13.62 -8.07
C VAL A 9 -3.00 12.98 -8.30
N ALA A 10 -2.33 13.34 -9.39
CA ALA A 10 -0.94 13.00 -9.64
C ALA A 10 -0.03 14.16 -9.23
N VAL A 11 0.95 13.92 -8.38
CA VAL A 11 1.86 14.94 -7.83
C VAL A 11 3.30 14.65 -8.28
N PHE A 12 3.83 15.50 -9.15
CA PHE A 12 5.24 15.50 -9.53
C PHE A 12 6.07 16.29 -8.52
N PHE A 13 6.97 15.61 -7.84
CA PHE A 13 7.92 16.19 -6.90
C PHE A 13 9.23 16.49 -7.62
N PHE A 14 9.69 17.74 -7.50
CA PHE A 14 10.97 18.20 -8.06
C PHE A 14 11.79 18.97 -7.02
N SER A 15 13.06 19.23 -7.32
CA SER A 15 13.96 20.06 -6.48
C SER A 15 14.84 20.92 -7.38
N ASP A 16 15.29 22.08 -6.88
CA ASP A 16 16.23 22.96 -7.58
C ASP A 16 17.58 22.26 -7.85
N GLU A 17 17.94 21.26 -7.04
CA GLU A 17 19.18 20.48 -7.19
C GLU A 17 18.97 19.23 -8.06
N CYS A 18 18.03 19.26 -9.01
CA CYS A 18 17.67 18.15 -9.89
C CYS A 18 17.87 18.50 -11.38
N PRO A 19 19.03 18.14 -11.98
CA PRO A 19 19.32 18.46 -13.38
C PRO A 19 18.39 17.82 -14.41
N GLU A 20 17.74 16.72 -14.03
CA GLU A 20 16.86 15.95 -14.92
C GLU A 20 15.39 16.37 -14.80
N CYS A 21 15.02 17.13 -13.76
CA CYS A 21 13.63 17.48 -13.47
C CYS A 21 13.00 18.32 -14.58
N ASP A 22 13.72 19.31 -15.14
CA ASP A 22 13.21 20.12 -16.25
C ASP A 22 12.86 19.26 -17.47
N ARG A 23 13.74 18.31 -17.82
CA ARG A 23 13.53 17.41 -18.95
C ARG A 23 12.34 16.49 -18.69
N VAL A 24 12.29 15.86 -17.52
CA VAL A 24 11.19 14.95 -17.17
C VAL A 24 9.85 15.71 -17.14
N LEU A 25 9.85 16.93 -16.61
CA LEU A 25 8.67 17.77 -16.61
C LEU A 25 8.19 18.11 -18.03
N GLU A 26 9.10 18.41 -18.97
CA GLU A 26 8.73 18.65 -20.38
C GLU A 26 8.04 17.43 -21.01
N GLU A 27 8.48 16.21 -20.69
CA GLU A 27 7.80 14.97 -21.16
C GLU A 27 6.43 14.81 -20.46
N LEU A 28 6.35 14.99 -19.14
CA LEU A 28 5.07 14.87 -18.41
C LEU A 28 4.04 15.93 -18.83
N GLU A 29 4.47 17.12 -19.25
CA GLU A 29 3.59 18.16 -19.80
C GLU A 29 2.91 17.73 -21.12
N ASN A 30 3.45 16.73 -21.85
CA ASN A 30 2.82 16.22 -23.07
C ASN A 30 1.57 15.37 -22.78
N ILE A 31 1.44 14.80 -21.57
CA ILE A 31 0.30 13.94 -21.18
C ILE A 31 -0.75 14.66 -20.33
N ASP A 32 -0.54 15.92 -19.95
CA ASP A 32 -1.43 16.72 -19.08
C ASP A 32 -2.88 16.78 -19.61
N ASP A 33 -3.04 17.10 -20.89
CA ASP A 33 -4.34 17.13 -21.59
C ASP A 33 -5.03 15.74 -21.58
N ASP A 34 -4.26 14.65 -21.55
CA ASP A 34 -4.79 13.29 -21.52
C ASP A 34 -5.15 12.84 -20.10
N THR A 35 -4.35 13.19 -19.08
CA THR A 35 -4.71 12.96 -17.67
C THR A 35 -5.97 13.73 -17.27
N ASP A 36 -6.13 14.97 -17.75
CA ASP A 36 -7.33 15.79 -17.50
C ASP A 36 -8.61 15.15 -18.07
N LYS A 37 -8.53 14.54 -19.26
CA LYS A 37 -9.66 13.80 -19.86
C LYS A 37 -10.07 12.58 -19.04
N GLN A 38 -9.12 12.00 -18.30
CA GLN A 38 -9.35 10.89 -17.38
C GLN A 38 -9.79 11.38 -16.00
N GLY A 39 -9.85 12.69 -15.76
CA GLY A 39 -10.16 13.26 -14.44
C GLY A 39 -9.07 12.94 -13.42
N ILE A 40 -7.82 12.91 -13.86
CA ILE A 40 -6.63 12.86 -13.00
C ILE A 40 -6.01 14.24 -13.05
N TYR A 41 -5.95 14.90 -11.91
CA TYR A 41 -5.38 16.24 -11.86
C TYR A 41 -3.88 16.14 -11.67
N PHE A 42 -3.12 16.63 -12.63
CA PHE A 42 -1.66 16.64 -12.56
C PHE A 42 -1.17 17.96 -11.95
N VAL A 43 -0.44 17.87 -10.85
CA VAL A 43 0.20 19.02 -10.20
C VAL A 43 1.69 18.76 -9.98
N LYS A 44 2.45 19.83 -9.79
CA LYS A 44 3.87 19.77 -9.42
C LYS A 44 4.15 20.56 -8.15
N THR A 45 5.14 20.12 -7.37
CA THR A 45 5.56 20.79 -6.14
C THR A 45 7.05 20.62 -5.89
N ASP A 46 7.69 21.66 -5.36
CA ASP A 46 9.05 21.69 -4.83
C ASP A 46 9.07 21.66 -3.29
N ASP A 47 7.91 21.37 -2.66
CA ASP A 47 7.79 21.26 -1.21
C ASP A 47 8.52 20.01 -0.70
N GLU A 48 9.82 20.17 -0.40
CA GLU A 48 10.65 19.12 0.15
C GLU A 48 10.22 18.65 1.55
N GLU A 49 9.52 19.48 2.33
CA GLU A 49 9.01 19.05 3.64
C GLU A 49 7.87 18.05 3.44
N TYR A 50 6.92 18.36 2.57
CA TYR A 50 5.83 17.45 2.22
C TYR A 50 6.34 16.19 1.50
N ALA A 51 7.32 16.32 0.60
CA ALA A 51 7.98 15.16 -0.02
C ALA A 51 8.54 14.19 1.03
N LYS A 52 9.23 14.72 2.05
CA LYS A 52 9.80 13.93 3.15
C LYS A 52 8.73 13.25 4.01
N GLU A 53 7.58 13.88 4.23
CA GLU A 53 6.45 13.24 4.93
C GLU A 53 5.95 11.99 4.20
N LEU A 54 5.99 12.01 2.86
CA LEU A 54 5.66 10.86 1.99
C LEU A 54 6.84 9.90 1.77
N GLY A 55 7.99 10.14 2.41
CA GLY A 55 9.18 9.32 2.19
C GLY A 55 9.89 9.57 0.86
N VAL A 56 9.51 10.60 0.12
CA VAL A 56 10.16 11.01 -1.12
C VAL A 56 11.43 11.79 -0.78
N SER A 57 12.57 11.17 -1.02
CA SER A 57 13.90 11.76 -0.81
C SER A 57 14.76 11.82 -2.08
N GLU A 58 14.27 11.25 -3.18
CA GLU A 58 14.89 11.27 -4.50
C GLU A 58 14.00 12.04 -5.47
N PHE A 59 14.61 12.92 -6.26
CA PHE A 59 13.92 13.78 -7.23
C PHE A 59 14.53 13.55 -8.63
N PRO A 60 13.70 13.52 -9.69
CA PRO A 60 12.25 13.68 -9.67
C PRO A 60 11.54 12.42 -9.13
N SER A 61 10.33 12.61 -8.59
CA SER A 61 9.44 11.51 -8.17
C SER A 61 7.98 11.83 -8.53
N LEU A 62 7.17 10.79 -8.75
CA LEU A 62 5.74 10.92 -9.02
C LEU A 62 4.94 10.07 -8.04
N VAL A 63 3.94 10.69 -7.42
CA VAL A 63 3.03 10.04 -6.48
C VAL A 63 1.60 10.27 -6.96
N TYR A 64 0.85 9.20 -7.15
CA TYR A 64 -0.58 9.24 -7.40
C TYR A 64 -1.32 9.14 -6.06
N PHE A 65 -2.36 9.95 -5.89
CA PHE A 65 -3.23 9.93 -4.73
C PHE A 65 -4.63 9.57 -5.18
N GLU A 66 -5.17 8.51 -4.59
CA GLU A 66 -6.57 8.13 -4.71
C GLU A 66 -7.24 8.20 -3.34
N ASN A 67 -8.25 9.05 -3.20
CA ASN A 67 -8.94 9.27 -1.91
C ASN A 67 -7.97 9.54 -0.73
N HIS A 68 -6.90 10.30 -1.00
CA HIS A 68 -5.78 10.59 -0.09
C HIS A 68 -4.81 9.44 0.21
N THR A 69 -4.98 8.26 -0.39
CA THR A 69 -4.02 7.16 -0.28
C THR A 69 -2.94 7.32 -1.36
N PRO A 70 -1.65 7.43 -0.96
CA PRO A 70 -0.54 7.56 -1.90
C PRO A 70 -0.09 6.22 -2.50
N SER A 71 0.14 6.20 -3.82
CA SER A 71 0.82 5.14 -4.57
C SER A 71 1.97 5.75 -5.38
N ILE A 72 3.18 5.19 -5.26
CA ILE A 72 4.39 5.74 -5.88
C ILE A 72 4.64 5.08 -7.22
N TYR A 73 4.88 5.90 -8.24
CA TYR A 73 5.36 5.40 -9.52
C TYR A 73 6.80 4.90 -9.39
N VAL A 74 7.03 3.63 -9.77
CA VAL A 74 8.36 3.05 -9.90
C VAL A 74 8.59 2.72 -11.37
N GLY A 75 9.43 3.53 -12.01
CA GLY A 75 9.72 3.43 -13.43
C GLY A 75 10.48 4.65 -13.94
N ASP A 76 10.68 4.71 -15.26
CA ASP A 76 11.36 5.83 -15.91
C ASP A 76 10.37 6.95 -16.24
N LEU A 77 10.42 8.04 -15.47
CA LEU A 77 9.55 9.20 -15.65
C LEU A 77 9.76 9.94 -16.99
N SER A 78 10.86 9.69 -17.71
CA SER A 78 11.06 10.24 -19.05
C SER A 78 10.24 9.53 -20.13
N LYS A 79 9.53 8.45 -19.78
CA LYS A 79 8.63 7.73 -20.68
C LYS A 79 7.18 8.08 -20.38
N GLU A 80 6.75 9.24 -20.84
CA GLU A 80 5.43 9.82 -20.60
C GLU A 80 4.26 8.85 -20.88
N GLU A 81 4.34 8.03 -21.94
CA GLU A 81 3.31 7.04 -22.29
C GLU A 81 3.18 5.91 -21.24
N GLU A 82 4.30 5.48 -20.64
CA GLU A 82 4.29 4.47 -19.57
C GLU A 82 3.68 5.06 -18.29
N VAL A 83 4.00 6.33 -17.99
CA VAL A 83 3.41 7.07 -16.85
C VAL A 83 1.91 7.25 -17.03
N LEU A 84 1.46 7.70 -18.21
CA LEU A 84 0.04 7.87 -18.50
C LEU A 84 -0.72 6.54 -18.38
N SER A 85 -0.15 5.46 -18.93
CA SER A 85 -0.76 4.14 -18.84
C SER A 85 -0.88 3.68 -17.38
N TRP A 86 0.12 3.95 -16.54
CA TRP A 86 0.07 3.63 -15.12
C TRP A 86 -1.00 4.46 -14.38
N LEU A 87 -1.04 5.78 -14.60
CA LEU A 87 -2.05 6.67 -13.99
C LEU A 87 -3.48 6.25 -14.35
N ILE A 88 -3.72 5.89 -15.61
CA ILE A 88 -5.03 5.40 -16.06
C ILE A 88 -5.38 4.07 -15.40
N HIS A 89 -4.39 3.19 -15.24
CA HIS A 89 -4.59 1.89 -14.60
C HIS A 89 -4.95 2.05 -13.12
N GLU A 90 -4.15 2.81 -12.35
CA GLU A 90 -4.39 3.03 -10.92
C GLU A 90 -5.73 3.71 -10.65
N LYS A 91 -6.23 4.57 -11.56
CA LYS A 91 -7.54 5.21 -11.41
C LYS A 91 -8.72 4.27 -11.67
N ASN A 92 -8.59 3.38 -12.66
CA ASN A 92 -9.74 2.64 -13.20
C ASN A 92 -9.85 1.22 -12.66
N GLU A 93 -8.77 0.68 -12.11
CA GLU A 93 -8.71 -0.65 -11.53
C GLU A 93 -8.44 -0.52 -10.02
N ASP A 94 -9.02 -1.41 -9.22
CA ASP A 94 -8.66 -1.53 -7.82
C ASP A 94 -7.24 -2.11 -7.77
N THR A 95 -6.27 -1.28 -7.35
CA THR A 95 -4.85 -1.64 -7.35
C THR A 95 -4.24 -1.49 -5.97
N ILE A 96 -3.53 -2.51 -5.51
CA ILE A 96 -2.73 -2.51 -4.30
C ILE A 96 -1.65 -1.42 -4.43
N GLU A 97 -1.56 -0.53 -3.45
CA GLU A 97 -0.70 0.65 -3.58
C GLU A 97 0.78 0.30 -3.51
N ASN A 98 1.57 0.96 -4.36
CA ASN A 98 3.02 0.78 -4.35
C ASN A 98 3.68 1.77 -3.40
N ILE A 99 4.51 1.28 -2.48
CA ILE A 99 5.10 2.09 -1.41
C ILE A 99 6.62 2.11 -1.45
N ASN A 100 7.21 3.20 -0.93
CA ASN A 100 8.66 3.30 -0.73
C ASN A 100 9.08 2.84 0.69
N ARG A 101 10.38 2.89 0.97
CA ARG A 101 10.97 2.44 2.26
C ARG A 101 10.42 3.19 3.45
N ASP A 102 10.26 4.49 3.31
CA ASP A 102 9.89 5.37 4.41
C ASP A 102 8.39 5.24 4.71
N MET A 103 7.56 5.15 3.68
CA MET A 103 6.14 4.78 3.81
C MET A 103 5.98 3.44 4.52
N LEU A 104 6.73 2.41 4.11
CA LEU A 104 6.71 1.11 4.79
C LEU A 104 7.05 1.24 6.28
N ASN A 105 8.10 1.99 6.62
CA ASN A 105 8.49 2.18 8.03
C ASN A 105 7.41 2.90 8.84
N ASN A 106 6.74 3.90 8.26
CA ASN A 106 5.63 4.60 8.91
C ASN A 106 4.43 3.68 9.09
N MET A 107 4.01 2.99 8.02
CA MET A 107 2.88 2.05 8.04
C MET A 107 3.08 0.92 9.06
N ILE A 108 4.29 0.36 9.20
CA ILE A 108 4.60 -0.65 10.23
C ILE A 108 4.32 -0.13 11.66
N GLY A 109 4.45 1.18 11.90
CA GLY A 109 4.22 1.81 13.20
C GLY A 109 2.77 2.25 13.45
N GLU A 110 1.98 2.45 12.39
CA GLU A 110 0.63 3.02 12.46
C GLU A 110 -0.48 2.01 12.18
N ILE A 111 -0.20 0.99 11.37
CA ILE A 111 -1.16 0.00 10.91
C ILE A 111 -0.95 -1.30 11.70
N ASP A 112 -2.01 -1.74 12.38
CA ASP A 112 -1.98 -2.94 13.22
C ASP A 112 -1.74 -4.20 12.39
N TYR A 113 -2.35 -4.31 11.21
CA TYR A 113 -2.26 -5.45 10.31
C TYR A 113 -1.89 -5.01 8.89
N LEU A 114 -0.63 -5.18 8.50
CA LEU A 114 -0.09 -4.74 7.21
C LEU A 114 0.53 -5.91 6.47
N ALA A 115 0.00 -6.24 5.29
CA ALA A 115 0.57 -7.22 4.38
C ALA A 115 1.38 -6.51 3.29
N VAL A 116 2.61 -6.95 3.05
CA VAL A 116 3.54 -6.33 2.10
C VAL A 116 4.00 -7.37 1.11
N PHE A 117 3.59 -7.20 -0.15
CA PHE A 117 4.05 -8.01 -1.26
C PHE A 117 5.32 -7.41 -1.87
N PHE A 118 6.43 -8.10 -1.68
CA PHE A 118 7.68 -7.77 -2.35
C PHE A 118 7.72 -8.41 -3.72
N TYR A 119 7.92 -7.62 -4.76
CA TYR A 119 7.91 -8.07 -6.16
C TYR A 119 9.21 -7.74 -6.89
N LEU A 120 9.40 -8.33 -8.07
CA LEU A 120 10.45 -7.97 -9.02
C LEU A 120 9.86 -7.25 -10.24
N GLU A 121 10.55 -6.22 -10.69
CA GLU A 121 10.22 -5.53 -11.95
C GLU A 121 10.36 -6.48 -13.14
N ASP A 122 9.45 -6.35 -14.10
CA ASP A 122 9.43 -7.17 -15.33
C ASP A 122 9.47 -8.69 -15.10
N ASP A 123 8.96 -9.15 -13.97
CA ASP A 123 8.87 -10.57 -13.62
C ASP A 123 7.45 -11.09 -13.78
N ASP A 124 7.28 -12.10 -14.64
CA ASP A 124 5.96 -12.67 -14.97
C ASP A 124 5.31 -13.33 -13.74
N GLU A 125 6.12 -13.98 -12.88
CA GLU A 125 5.65 -14.60 -11.63
C GLU A 125 5.10 -13.54 -10.66
N SER A 126 5.85 -12.45 -10.47
CA SER A 126 5.41 -11.30 -9.68
C SER A 126 4.11 -10.67 -10.19
N LYS A 127 3.96 -10.53 -11.52
CA LYS A 127 2.76 -9.98 -12.15
C LYS A 127 1.55 -10.89 -11.96
N GLU A 128 1.72 -12.21 -12.11
CA GLU A 128 0.63 -13.18 -11.92
C GLU A 128 0.18 -13.24 -10.46
N ILE A 129 1.12 -13.30 -9.52
CA ILE A 129 0.79 -13.28 -8.08
C ILE A 129 0.11 -11.96 -7.69
N LEU A 130 0.55 -10.83 -8.23
CA LEU A 130 -0.09 -9.55 -7.95
C LEU A 130 -1.57 -9.59 -8.34
N LEU A 131 -1.93 -10.11 -9.52
CA LEU A 131 -3.34 -10.24 -9.94
C LEU A 131 -4.17 -11.09 -8.96
N HIS A 132 -3.59 -12.17 -8.40
CA HIS A 132 -4.24 -12.97 -7.37
C HIS A 132 -4.44 -12.20 -6.05
N LEU A 133 -3.47 -11.37 -5.68
CA LEU A 133 -3.54 -10.54 -4.49
C LEU A 133 -4.57 -9.41 -4.62
N GLU A 134 -4.66 -8.77 -5.79
CA GLU A 134 -5.68 -7.76 -6.09
C GLU A 134 -7.11 -8.33 -5.91
N ASN A 135 -7.34 -9.58 -6.32
CA ASN A 135 -8.66 -10.23 -6.17
C ASN A 135 -9.12 -10.39 -4.72
N ILE A 136 -8.20 -10.40 -3.76
CA ILE A 136 -8.49 -10.61 -2.33
C ILE A 136 -8.27 -9.36 -1.48
N ASP A 137 -7.89 -8.23 -2.07
CA ASP A 137 -7.55 -7.01 -1.31
C ASP A 137 -8.75 -6.45 -0.54
N ASP A 138 -9.91 -6.34 -1.21
CA ASP A 138 -11.17 -5.95 -0.58
C ASP A 138 -11.55 -6.88 0.59
N ASP A 139 -11.38 -8.19 0.39
CA ASP A 139 -11.64 -9.19 1.42
C ASP A 139 -10.64 -9.08 2.58
N CYS A 140 -9.38 -8.73 2.32
CA CYS A 140 -8.39 -8.45 3.36
C CYS A 140 -8.75 -7.20 4.18
N SER A 141 -9.17 -6.14 3.50
CA SER A 141 -9.61 -4.87 4.10
C SER A 141 -10.80 -5.04 5.05
N ASP A 142 -11.70 -5.96 4.73
CA ASP A 142 -12.81 -6.37 5.60
C ASP A 142 -12.37 -6.97 6.95
N TYR A 143 -11.14 -7.49 7.03
CA TYR A 143 -10.46 -7.93 8.25
C TYR A 143 -9.36 -6.95 8.69
N GLU A 144 -9.45 -5.68 8.32
CA GLU A 144 -8.48 -4.61 8.66
C GLU A 144 -7.03 -4.93 8.26
N VAL A 145 -6.82 -5.88 7.34
CA VAL A 145 -5.51 -6.16 6.76
C VAL A 145 -5.33 -5.22 5.58
N HIS A 146 -4.41 -4.27 5.72
CA HIS A 146 -4.02 -3.39 4.63
C HIS A 146 -2.94 -4.06 3.79
N LEU A 147 -3.16 -4.26 2.49
CA LEU A 147 -2.22 -4.88 1.58
C LEU A 147 -1.54 -3.81 0.73
N VAL A 148 -0.21 -3.89 0.61
CA VAL A 148 0.61 -2.96 -0.18
C VAL A 148 1.67 -3.73 -0.95
N LYS A 149 2.18 -3.16 -2.04
CA LYS A 149 3.27 -3.73 -2.85
C LYS A 149 4.53 -2.88 -2.79
N MET A 150 5.69 -3.51 -2.94
CA MET A 150 6.97 -2.81 -2.90
C MET A 150 8.05 -3.50 -3.74
N GLN A 151 8.70 -2.73 -4.62
CA GLN A 151 9.90 -3.16 -5.34
C GLN A 151 11.19 -2.78 -4.58
N ASP A 152 11.56 -3.57 -3.57
CA ASP A 152 12.81 -3.33 -2.84
C ASP A 152 13.48 -4.61 -2.33
N ASN A 153 14.48 -5.06 -3.09
CA ASN A 153 15.25 -6.26 -2.78
C ASN A 153 16.01 -6.21 -1.46
N LEU A 154 16.38 -5.02 -0.96
CA LEU A 154 17.09 -4.90 0.31
C LEU A 154 16.11 -5.03 1.48
N MET A 155 14.94 -4.40 1.36
CA MET A 155 13.87 -4.53 2.36
C MET A 155 13.28 -5.94 2.37
N ALA A 156 13.03 -6.53 1.20
CA ALA A 156 12.61 -7.93 1.08
C ALA A 156 13.57 -8.85 1.87
N LYS A 157 14.88 -8.72 1.65
CA LYS A 157 15.91 -9.50 2.35
C LYS A 157 15.93 -9.25 3.85
N LYS A 158 15.75 -8.00 4.29
CA LYS A 158 15.68 -7.62 5.72
C LYS A 158 14.59 -8.39 6.46
N TYR A 159 13.45 -8.62 5.81
CA TYR A 159 12.30 -9.36 6.38
C TYR A 159 12.25 -10.85 5.99
N GLY A 160 13.33 -11.38 5.38
CA GLY A 160 13.49 -12.81 5.13
C GLY A 160 13.01 -13.31 3.76
N VAL A 161 12.63 -12.42 2.85
CA VAL A 161 12.40 -12.72 1.42
C VAL A 161 13.72 -12.58 0.68
N ARG A 162 14.44 -13.70 0.50
CA ARG A 162 15.77 -13.69 -0.13
C ARG A 162 15.71 -13.49 -1.65
N ASN A 163 14.71 -14.10 -2.27
CA ASN A 163 14.40 -14.03 -3.69
C ASN A 163 12.90 -13.71 -3.75
N PRO A 164 12.50 -12.48 -4.06
CA PRO A 164 11.12 -12.19 -4.37
C PRO A 164 10.67 -12.93 -5.64
N PRO A 165 9.35 -13.10 -5.87
CA PRO A 165 8.26 -12.52 -5.09
C PRO A 165 8.08 -13.12 -3.69
N GLY A 166 7.48 -12.36 -2.77
CA GLY A 166 7.23 -12.85 -1.41
C GLY A 166 6.37 -11.94 -0.55
N LEU A 167 5.52 -12.54 0.29
CA LEU A 167 4.58 -11.83 1.15
C LEU A 167 5.06 -11.82 2.62
N ILE A 168 5.03 -10.63 3.23
CA ILE A 168 5.35 -10.41 4.64
C ILE A 168 4.14 -9.78 5.33
N TYR A 169 3.74 -10.35 6.46
CA TYR A 169 2.61 -9.87 7.24
C TYR A 169 3.09 -9.28 8.57
N PHE A 170 2.91 -7.98 8.74
CA PHE A 170 3.17 -7.26 9.96
C PHE A 170 1.90 -7.23 10.82
N ARG A 171 2.06 -7.60 12.09
CA ARG A 171 1.06 -7.57 13.15
C ARG A 171 1.64 -6.81 14.35
N HIS A 172 1.09 -5.63 14.64
CA HIS A 172 1.58 -4.70 15.67
C HIS A 172 3.11 -4.49 15.59
N GLY A 173 3.61 -4.25 14.37
CA GLY A 173 5.02 -4.04 14.06
C GLY A 173 5.93 -5.30 14.02
N LYS A 174 5.44 -6.47 14.46
CA LYS A 174 6.17 -7.75 14.33
C LYS A 174 5.80 -8.43 13.02
N HIS A 175 6.75 -9.04 12.32
CA HIS A 175 6.49 -9.65 11.02
C HIS A 175 6.46 -11.18 11.07
N LEU A 176 5.63 -11.74 10.19
CA LEU A 176 5.62 -13.12 9.76
C LEU A 176 5.92 -13.19 8.27
N LYS A 177 6.59 -14.25 7.84
CA LYS A 177 6.79 -14.53 6.42
C LYS A 177 5.83 -15.61 5.98
N TYR A 178 5.11 -15.35 4.89
CA TYR A 178 4.32 -16.39 4.24
C TYR A 178 5.24 -17.41 3.56
N THR A 179 4.90 -18.68 3.69
CA THR A 179 5.69 -19.81 3.15
C THR A 179 4.85 -20.80 2.35
N GLY A 180 3.55 -20.51 2.17
CA GLY A 180 2.63 -21.31 1.35
C GLY A 180 2.73 -20.95 -0.13
N ASP A 181 1.70 -21.32 -0.89
CA ASP A 181 1.60 -20.99 -2.32
C ASP A 181 1.00 -19.59 -2.50
N LEU A 182 1.69 -18.72 -3.23
CA LEU A 182 1.22 -17.36 -3.52
C LEU A 182 0.25 -17.31 -4.72
N PHE A 183 0.18 -18.39 -5.51
CA PHE A 183 -0.80 -18.54 -6.58
C PHE A 183 -2.17 -19.00 -6.07
N ASP A 184 -2.25 -19.44 -4.81
CA ASP A 184 -3.50 -19.83 -4.16
C ASP A 184 -4.02 -18.65 -3.31
N GLU A 185 -4.84 -17.81 -3.95
CA GLU A 185 -5.42 -16.62 -3.31
C GLU A 185 -6.31 -16.97 -2.09
N GLU A 186 -6.97 -18.15 -2.08
CA GLU A 186 -7.75 -18.63 -0.94
C GLU A 186 -6.83 -18.99 0.25
N GLU A 187 -5.70 -19.66 -0.01
CA GLU A 187 -4.70 -19.98 1.02
C GLU A 187 -4.10 -18.70 1.63
N VAL A 188 -3.74 -17.73 0.78
CA VAL A 188 -3.18 -16.45 1.21
C VAL A 188 -4.20 -15.69 2.07
N LEU A 189 -5.45 -15.56 1.61
CA LEU A 189 -6.50 -14.89 2.36
C LEU A 189 -6.76 -15.61 3.70
N GLU A 190 -6.85 -16.95 3.72
CA GLU A 190 -7.02 -17.69 4.97
C GLU A 190 -5.86 -17.42 5.93
N TRP A 191 -4.63 -17.40 5.43
CA TRP A 191 -3.44 -17.15 6.24
C TRP A 191 -3.40 -15.72 6.82
N LEU A 192 -3.68 -14.70 6.01
CA LEU A 192 -3.72 -13.29 6.45
C LEU A 192 -4.81 -13.03 7.48
N THR A 193 -5.91 -13.79 7.42
CA THR A 193 -7.10 -13.59 8.26
C THR A 193 -7.26 -14.64 9.36
N ASN A 194 -6.27 -15.51 9.55
CA ASN A 194 -6.29 -16.52 10.60
C ASN A 194 -6.06 -15.88 11.97
N PRO A 195 -6.98 -16.04 12.94
CA PRO A 195 -6.80 -15.52 14.30
C PRO A 195 -5.44 -15.84 14.92
N GLU A 196 -4.90 -17.05 14.75
CA GLU A 196 -3.57 -17.40 15.29
C GLU A 196 -2.42 -16.57 14.67
N ASN A 197 -2.59 -16.15 13.42
CA ASN A 197 -1.66 -15.27 12.73
C ASN A 197 -1.92 -13.79 13.05
N MET A 198 -3.10 -13.42 13.50
CA MET A 198 -3.41 -12.03 13.91
C MET A 198 -3.10 -11.77 15.39
N GLU A 199 -3.25 -12.80 16.25
CA GLU A 199 -3.12 -12.71 17.70
C GLU A 199 -1.67 -12.50 18.15
N MET A 200 -1.51 -11.65 19.17
CA MET A 200 -0.29 -11.58 19.97
C MET A 200 -0.56 -12.00 21.41
N ASP A 201 0.25 -12.93 21.93
CA ASP A 201 0.08 -13.58 23.25
C ASP A 201 0.00 -12.63 24.48
N ASP A 202 0.34 -11.35 24.31
CA ASP A 202 0.56 -10.40 25.42
C ASP A 202 -0.49 -9.26 25.50
N ALA A 203 -1.51 -9.22 24.65
CA ALA A 203 -2.49 -8.13 24.61
C ALA A 203 -3.95 -8.59 24.41
N ILE A 204 -4.92 -7.76 24.82
CA ILE A 204 -6.33 -7.95 24.46
C ILE A 204 -6.54 -7.26 23.11
N GLU A 205 -6.81 -8.05 22.08
CA GLU A 205 -7.00 -7.55 20.72
C GLU A 205 -8.30 -6.74 20.57
N ARG A 206 -8.20 -5.60 19.88
CA ARG A 206 -9.37 -4.88 19.40
C ARG A 206 -9.78 -5.52 18.08
N VAL A 207 -11.05 -5.88 17.96
CA VAL A 207 -11.57 -6.55 16.76
C VAL A 207 -12.78 -5.82 16.19
N ASN A 208 -12.89 -5.84 14.87
CA ASN A 208 -14.10 -5.44 14.18
C ASN A 208 -15.17 -6.56 14.23
N LYS A 209 -16.32 -6.33 13.60
CA LYS A 209 -17.42 -7.30 13.59
C LYS A 209 -17.05 -8.62 12.88
N ARG A 210 -16.39 -8.55 11.72
CA ARG A 210 -16.03 -9.74 10.92
C ARG A 210 -15.00 -10.61 11.64
N MET A 211 -13.95 -9.98 12.17
CA MET A 211 -12.97 -10.65 13.03
C MET A 211 -13.64 -11.32 14.22
N PHE A 212 -14.54 -10.60 14.91
CA PHE A 212 -15.27 -11.14 16.05
C PHE A 212 -16.10 -12.39 15.69
N GLU A 213 -16.86 -12.35 14.58
CA GLU A 213 -17.67 -13.49 14.12
C GLU A 213 -16.79 -14.70 13.79
N ARG A 214 -15.62 -14.48 13.19
CA ARG A 214 -14.64 -15.54 12.89
C ARG A 214 -14.03 -16.16 14.15
N ILE A 215 -13.54 -15.34 15.07
CA ILE A 215 -12.99 -15.80 16.36
C ILE A 215 -14.05 -16.59 17.14
N LEU A 216 -15.29 -16.07 17.19
CA LEU A 216 -16.42 -16.73 17.85
C LEU A 216 -16.73 -18.11 17.26
N SER A 217 -16.63 -18.26 15.93
CA SER A 217 -16.87 -19.54 15.25
C SER A 217 -15.82 -20.62 15.54
N ARG A 218 -14.58 -20.21 15.85
CA ARG A 218 -13.42 -21.11 16.06
C ARG A 218 -13.10 -21.36 17.53
N SER A 219 -13.59 -20.51 18.44
CA SER A 219 -13.28 -20.57 19.87
C SER A 219 -14.35 -21.33 20.66
N GLU A 220 -13.95 -22.33 21.46
CA GLU A 220 -14.87 -22.99 22.41
C GLU A 220 -15.28 -22.05 23.55
N TYR A 221 -14.33 -21.20 23.99
CA TYR A 221 -14.53 -20.19 25.03
C TYR A 221 -13.94 -18.87 24.55
N LEU A 222 -14.75 -17.80 24.60
CA LEU A 222 -14.32 -16.46 24.21
C LEU A 222 -14.79 -15.46 25.27
N THR A 223 -13.87 -14.64 25.77
CA THR A 223 -14.20 -13.49 26.64
C THR A 223 -14.11 -12.23 25.82
N VAL A 224 -15.19 -11.46 25.79
CA VAL A 224 -15.28 -10.21 25.01
C VAL A 224 -15.49 -9.04 25.94
N PHE A 225 -14.67 -8.01 25.79
CA PHE A 225 -14.83 -6.75 26.51
C PHE A 225 -15.42 -5.68 25.58
N PHE A 226 -16.71 -5.41 25.72
CA PHE A 226 -17.37 -4.31 25.00
C PHE A 226 -17.19 -3.00 25.77
N PHE A 227 -16.68 -1.96 25.09
CA PHE A 227 -16.51 -0.63 25.67
C PHE A 227 -16.86 0.46 24.65
N SER A 228 -17.00 1.70 25.12
CA SER A 228 -17.21 2.88 24.27
C SER A 228 -16.22 3.98 24.62
N LYS A 229 -15.51 4.53 23.63
CA LYS A 229 -14.61 5.68 23.82
C LYS A 229 -15.35 6.95 24.24
N THR A 230 -16.65 7.06 23.94
CA THR A 230 -17.48 8.22 24.25
C THR A 230 -18.78 7.82 24.93
N GLY A 231 -19.23 8.59 25.92
CA GLY A 231 -20.53 8.37 26.57
C GLY A 231 -20.57 7.18 27.54
N CYS A 232 -19.43 6.56 27.83
CA CYS A 232 -19.33 5.57 28.88
C CYS A 232 -19.03 6.24 30.22
N LYS A 233 -19.88 6.00 31.23
CA LYS A 233 -19.68 6.56 32.58
C LYS A 233 -18.89 5.64 33.50
N GLN A 234 -18.72 4.36 33.13
CA GLN A 234 -18.15 3.29 33.96
C GLN A 234 -17.36 2.22 33.19
N CYS A 235 -17.05 2.48 31.92
CA CYS A 235 -15.82 1.98 31.30
C CYS A 235 -14.82 3.14 31.29
#